data_AF-A0A5D3A475-F1
#
_entry.id   AF-A0A5D3A475-F1
#
_cell.length_a   1.000
_cell.length_b   1.000
_cell.length_c   1.000
_cell.angle_alpha   90.00
_cell.angle_beta   90.00
_cell.angle_gamma   90.00
#
_symmetry.space_group_name_H-M   'P 1'
#
loop_
_entity.id
_entity.type
_entity.pdbx_description
1 polymer ?
#
loop_
_entity_poly.entity_id
_entity_poly.type
_entity_poly.pdbx_seq_one_letter_code
_entity_poly.pdbx_strand_id
1 'polypeptide(L)'
;MYVPVWEEGDEVTKLMKQLKENEKNLTSRINNSMAQVCSLKKEVDYLRAQQCEARGNVMKPELEVQVKTLKEENQGLQVQVIDLESEVDALRKQNITSKDELRSNVHEINQLKEENAHLNSRILGLEALFRERRLEDCQTKREKQTTQMSTEVKLDHVTEKNQVELQIADQQRMMKEIEEHTRKTMERNPKLIKQLSAGNKLNYIERKMGNLAQEFYQKLDDNIRLLCLRIAVAEKKHYENKENYKNIKESLEQENKELKQKLVTCETELTKLIDNAEKKRENDEVSNSEEEQKLKLLKAVSVLEKKVGELEKINKEKDATLLSREEEKREAIRQLCLLIDYHRTNCDYLKELVSELTVRIKKKI
;
A
#
# COMPACT_ATOMS: atom_id res chain seq x y z
N MET A 1 -97.92 129.87 30.16
CA MET A 1 -96.47 129.62 30.31
C MET A 1 -96.30 128.79 31.57
N TYR A 2 -95.44 127.76 31.53
CA TYR A 2 -95.22 126.68 32.51
C TYR A 2 -96.13 125.44 32.43
N VAL A 3 -95.57 124.40 31.81
CA VAL A 3 -95.88 122.98 32.02
C VAL A 3 -94.98 122.50 33.18
N PRO A 4 -95.48 121.70 34.16
CA PRO A 4 -94.58 120.94 35.05
C PRO A 4 -94.95 119.44 35.05
N VAL A 5 -94.14 118.54 34.46
CA VAL A 5 -92.88 117.94 35.01
C VAL A 5 -93.11 116.94 36.16
N TRP A 6 -94.18 116.13 36.13
CA TRP A 6 -94.39 115.07 37.14
C TRP A 6 -94.56 113.63 36.61
N GLU A 7 -94.74 113.39 35.31
CA GLU A 7 -94.74 112.02 34.74
C GLU A 7 -93.34 111.59 34.23
N GLU A 8 -92.50 112.52 33.78
CA GLU A 8 -91.14 112.22 33.29
C GLU A 8 -90.17 111.70 34.37
N GLY A 9 -90.37 112.07 35.64
CA GLY A 9 -89.48 111.68 36.75
C GLY A 9 -89.59 110.21 37.18
N ASP A 10 -90.79 109.63 37.12
CA ASP A 10 -91.04 108.23 37.48
C ASP A 10 -90.51 107.28 36.38
N GLU A 11 -90.62 107.69 35.12
CA GLU A 11 -90.16 106.91 33.97
C GLU A 11 -88.62 106.88 33.89
N VAL A 12 -87.96 108.01 34.19
CA VAL A 12 -86.49 108.09 34.36
C VAL A 12 -86.02 107.20 35.51
N THR A 13 -86.75 107.16 36.62
CA THR A 13 -86.40 106.33 37.78
C THR A 13 -86.51 104.83 37.46
N LYS A 14 -87.53 104.43 36.71
CA LYS A 14 -87.72 103.05 36.21
C LYS A 14 -86.60 102.64 35.26
N LEU A 15 -86.25 103.50 34.30
CA LEU A 15 -85.13 103.26 33.37
C LEU A 15 -83.78 103.17 34.11
N MET A 16 -83.54 104.03 35.11
CA MET A 16 -82.32 103.99 35.91
C MET A 16 -82.20 102.68 36.72
N LYS A 17 -83.32 102.18 37.26
CA LYS A 17 -83.36 100.88 37.96
C LYS A 17 -83.09 99.71 37.01
N GLN A 18 -83.65 99.74 35.79
CA GLN A 18 -83.38 98.74 34.75
C GLN A 18 -81.93 98.77 34.28
N LEU A 19 -81.35 99.96 34.07
CA LEU A 19 -79.94 100.12 33.70
C LEU A 19 -79.03 99.52 34.78
N LYS A 20 -79.31 99.82 36.05
CA LYS A 20 -78.55 99.30 37.20
C LYS A 20 -78.69 97.79 37.36
N GLU A 21 -79.85 97.23 37.06
CA GLU A 21 -80.07 95.77 37.07
C GLU A 21 -79.35 95.10 35.90
N ASN A 22 -79.38 95.69 34.71
CA ASN A 22 -78.63 95.21 33.55
C ASN A 22 -77.11 95.28 33.79
N GLU A 23 -76.61 96.35 34.41
CA GLU A 23 -75.21 96.48 34.80
C GLU A 23 -74.78 95.36 35.77
N LYS A 24 -75.60 95.10 36.80
CA LYS A 24 -75.37 93.97 37.72
C LYS A 24 -75.38 92.62 36.99
N ASN A 25 -76.35 92.40 36.09
CA ASN A 25 -76.45 91.17 35.31
C ASN A 25 -75.22 90.97 34.42
N LEU A 26 -74.81 91.99 33.65
CA LEU A 26 -73.62 91.95 32.82
C LEU A 26 -72.35 91.70 33.65
N THR A 27 -72.22 92.36 34.80
CA THR A 27 -71.10 92.14 35.73
C THR A 27 -71.07 90.69 36.23
N SER A 28 -72.22 90.11 36.58
CA SER A 28 -72.29 88.70 37.01
C SER A 28 -71.91 87.73 35.89
N ARG A 29 -72.30 88.02 34.63
CA ARG A 29 -71.92 87.23 33.45
C ARG A 29 -70.43 87.32 33.16
N ILE A 30 -69.85 88.50 33.26
CA ILE A 30 -68.40 88.72 33.10
C ILE A 30 -67.63 87.93 34.16
N ASN A 31 -68.05 88.00 35.43
CA ASN A 31 -67.40 87.27 36.52
C ASN A 31 -67.49 85.74 36.34
N ASN A 32 -68.66 85.22 35.92
CA ASN A 32 -68.82 83.81 35.62
C ASN A 32 -67.93 83.37 34.44
N SER A 33 -67.93 84.14 33.35
CA SER A 33 -67.05 83.89 32.21
C SER A 33 -65.57 83.94 32.60
N MET A 34 -65.17 84.86 33.48
CA MET A 34 -63.80 84.97 33.97
C MET A 34 -63.40 83.75 34.81
N ALA A 35 -64.30 83.26 35.67
CA ALA A 35 -64.08 82.02 36.43
C ALA A 35 -63.94 80.78 35.52
N GLN A 36 -64.76 80.69 34.46
CA GLN A 36 -64.64 79.64 33.44
C GLN A 36 -63.31 79.73 32.69
N VAL A 37 -62.90 80.93 32.26
CA VAL A 37 -61.59 81.12 31.62
C VAL A 37 -60.45 80.75 32.57
N CYS A 38 -60.54 81.10 33.86
CA CYS A 38 -59.54 80.74 34.85
C CYS A 38 -59.46 79.22 35.09
N SER A 39 -60.59 78.51 35.09
CA SER A 39 -60.61 77.04 35.23
C SER A 39 -60.06 76.34 33.99
N LEU A 40 -60.52 76.74 32.80
CA LEU A 40 -60.00 76.22 31.52
C LEU A 40 -58.50 76.50 31.37
N LYS A 41 -58.01 77.66 31.80
CA LYS A 41 -56.58 77.97 31.78
C LYS A 41 -55.78 76.99 32.63
N LYS A 42 -56.25 76.67 33.84
CA LYS A 42 -55.60 75.68 34.71
C LYS A 42 -55.60 74.28 34.08
N GLU A 43 -56.69 73.90 33.41
CA GLU A 43 -56.79 72.61 32.73
C GLU A 43 -55.83 72.54 31.52
N VAL A 44 -55.73 73.60 30.73
CA VAL A 44 -54.77 73.70 29.62
C VAL A 44 -53.32 73.62 30.13
N ASP A 45 -53.02 74.31 31.23
CA ASP A 45 -51.68 74.27 31.84
C ASP A 45 -51.36 72.86 32.37
N TYR A 46 -52.33 72.17 32.99
CA TYR A 46 -52.19 70.78 33.44
C TYR A 46 -51.96 69.81 32.28
N LEU A 47 -52.79 69.88 31.23
CA LEU A 47 -52.65 69.02 30.04
C LEU A 47 -51.32 69.27 29.32
N ARG A 48 -50.85 70.52 29.28
CA ARG A 48 -49.55 70.85 28.70
C ARG A 48 -48.39 70.25 29.51
N ALA A 49 -48.45 70.31 30.84
CA ALA A 49 -47.45 69.69 31.70
C ALA A 49 -47.42 68.17 31.50
N GLN A 50 -48.58 67.52 31.48
CA GLN A 50 -48.70 66.09 31.23
C GLN A 50 -48.20 65.71 29.82
N GLN A 51 -48.47 66.53 28.80
CA GLN A 51 -47.97 66.33 27.45
C GLN A 51 -46.43 66.45 27.38
N CYS A 52 -45.84 67.40 28.11
CA CYS A 52 -44.38 67.53 28.21
C CYS A 52 -43.73 66.31 28.87
N GLU A 53 -44.30 65.81 29.96
CA GLU A 53 -43.82 64.58 30.64
C GLU A 53 -43.96 63.34 29.74
N ALA A 54 -45.11 63.17 29.10
CA ALA A 54 -45.34 62.05 28.17
C ALA A 54 -44.36 62.09 26.99
N ARG A 55 -44.10 63.27 26.42
CA ARG A 55 -43.14 63.43 25.32
C ARG A 55 -41.71 63.12 25.74
N GLY A 56 -41.30 63.52 26.94
CA GLY A 56 -40.00 63.16 27.51
C GLY A 56 -39.85 61.64 27.72
N ASN A 57 -40.92 60.95 28.11
CA ASN A 57 -40.92 59.50 28.30
C ASN A 57 -40.96 58.68 27.00
N VAL A 58 -41.51 59.23 25.91
CA VAL A 58 -41.57 58.56 24.59
C VAL A 58 -40.23 58.64 23.85
N MET A 59 -39.44 59.69 24.05
CA MET A 59 -38.06 59.79 23.58
C MET A 59 -37.10 59.22 24.64
N LYS A 60 -37.09 57.91 24.85
CA LYS A 60 -35.99 57.28 25.61
C LYS A 60 -34.76 57.18 24.70
N PRO A 61 -33.73 58.03 24.87
CA PRO A 61 -32.50 57.95 24.10
C PRO A 61 -31.83 56.58 24.25
N GLU A 62 -32.09 55.83 25.33
CA GLU A 62 -31.60 54.48 25.54
C GLU A 62 -32.09 53.49 24.47
N LEU A 63 -33.36 53.59 24.06
CA LEU A 63 -33.92 52.73 23.00
C LEU A 63 -33.31 53.09 21.64
N GLU A 64 -33.10 54.38 21.38
CA GLU A 64 -32.48 54.84 20.13
C GLU A 64 -31.03 54.40 20.02
N VAL A 65 -30.28 54.46 21.13
CA VAL A 65 -28.90 53.93 21.21
C VAL A 65 -28.89 52.42 21.02
N GLN A 66 -29.78 51.66 21.67
CA GLN A 66 -29.86 50.20 21.50
C GLN A 66 -30.17 49.80 20.05
N VAL A 67 -31.13 50.48 19.41
CA VAL A 67 -31.46 50.24 17.99
C VAL A 67 -30.27 50.53 17.09
N LYS A 68 -29.51 51.60 17.38
CA LYS A 68 -28.31 51.94 16.62
C LYS A 68 -27.21 50.88 16.80
N THR A 69 -26.95 50.45 18.03
CA THR A 69 -25.97 49.39 18.32
C THR A 69 -26.35 48.07 17.64
N LEU A 70 -27.61 47.63 17.76
CA LEU A 70 -28.10 46.41 17.09
C LEU A 70 -27.99 46.52 15.57
N LYS A 71 -28.16 47.71 15.00
CA LYS A 71 -28.00 47.93 13.56
C LYS A 71 -26.53 47.78 13.13
N GLU A 72 -25.60 48.32 13.90
CA GLU A 72 -24.16 48.19 13.65
C GLU A 72 -23.71 46.72 13.81
N GLU A 73 -24.20 46.02 14.83
CA GLU A 73 -23.97 44.58 15.03
C GLU A 73 -24.52 43.75 13.86
N ASN A 74 -25.76 44.01 13.43
CA ASN A 74 -26.34 43.33 12.26
C ASN A 74 -25.55 43.58 10.98
N GLN A 75 -25.03 44.80 10.78
CA GLN A 75 -24.15 45.10 9.66
C GLN A 75 -22.84 44.32 9.75
N GLY A 76 -22.23 44.24 10.94
CA GLY A 76 -21.02 43.45 11.18
C GLY A 76 -21.24 41.96 10.90
N LEU A 77 -22.35 41.39 11.41
CA LEU A 77 -22.74 40.01 11.14
C LEU A 77 -23.01 39.77 9.66
N GLN A 78 -23.64 40.71 8.97
CA GLN A 78 -23.90 40.60 7.54
C GLN A 78 -22.60 40.53 6.72
N VAL A 79 -21.59 41.32 7.07
CA VAL A 79 -20.27 41.25 6.44
C VAL A 79 -19.62 39.88 6.69
N GLN A 80 -19.65 39.38 7.93
CA GLN A 80 -19.10 38.05 8.25
C GLN A 80 -19.78 36.92 7.48
N VAL A 81 -21.10 36.99 7.31
CA VAL A 81 -21.85 36.00 6.52
C VAL A 81 -21.39 36.03 5.06
N ILE A 82 -21.22 37.22 4.47
CA ILE A 82 -20.73 37.37 3.09
C ILE A 82 -19.31 36.80 2.94
N ASP A 83 -18.43 37.08 3.89
CA ASP A 83 -17.04 36.58 3.87
C ASP A 83 -17.03 35.05 3.95
N LEU A 84 -17.80 34.46 4.87
CA LEU A 84 -17.92 33.01 5.01
C LEU A 84 -18.54 32.35 3.78
N GLU A 85 -19.56 32.95 3.17
CA GLU A 85 -20.14 32.47 1.91
C GLU A 85 -19.10 32.44 0.79
N SER A 86 -18.25 33.47 0.70
CA SER A 86 -17.18 33.53 -0.28
C SER A 86 -16.10 32.47 -0.05
N GLU A 87 -15.76 32.19 1.20
CA GLU A 87 -14.81 31.14 1.58
C GLU A 87 -15.37 29.74 1.26
N VAL A 88 -16.64 29.49 1.57
CA VAL A 88 -17.34 28.25 1.23
C VAL A 88 -17.33 28.03 -0.29
N ASP A 89 -17.57 29.06 -1.09
CA ASP A 89 -17.52 28.96 -2.54
C ASP A 89 -16.11 28.72 -3.09
N ALA A 90 -15.08 29.31 -2.47
CA ALA A 90 -13.69 29.01 -2.82
C ALA A 90 -13.33 27.55 -2.51
N LEU A 91 -13.69 27.05 -1.33
CA LEU A 91 -13.47 25.65 -0.93
C LEU A 91 -14.25 24.67 -1.82
N ARG A 92 -15.47 25.01 -2.22
CA ARG A 92 -16.25 24.20 -3.19
C ARG A 92 -15.55 24.09 -4.52
N LYS A 93 -15.02 25.20 -5.06
CA LYS A 93 -14.25 25.19 -6.32
C LYS A 93 -13.00 24.33 -6.19
N GLN A 94 -12.25 24.47 -5.10
CA GLN A 94 -11.07 23.67 -4.83
C GLN A 94 -11.41 22.17 -4.74
N ASN A 95 -12.51 21.81 -4.08
CA ASN A 95 -12.94 20.42 -3.96
C ASN A 95 -13.31 19.82 -5.32
N ILE A 96 -13.98 20.59 -6.20
CA ILE A 96 -14.28 20.15 -7.57
C ILE A 96 -12.98 19.89 -8.34
N THR A 97 -12.01 20.82 -8.30
CA THR A 97 -10.73 20.64 -9.00
C THR A 97 -9.95 19.43 -8.49
N SER A 98 -9.84 19.25 -7.17
CA SER A 98 -9.15 18.08 -6.60
C SER A 98 -9.88 16.77 -6.91
N LYS A 99 -11.21 16.79 -6.98
CA LYS A 99 -12.01 15.62 -7.39
C LYS A 99 -11.78 15.24 -8.85
N ASP A 100 -11.66 16.21 -9.74
CA ASP A 100 -11.38 15.96 -11.15
C ASP A 100 -9.95 15.44 -11.35
N GLU A 101 -8.97 15.97 -10.63
CA GLU A 101 -7.60 15.44 -10.59
C GLU A 101 -7.57 13.99 -10.10
N LEU A 102 -8.27 13.68 -9.01
CA LEU A 102 -8.41 12.31 -8.51
C LEU A 102 -9.03 11.39 -9.57
N ARG A 103 -10.05 11.86 -10.30
CA ARG A 103 -10.68 11.10 -11.37
C ARG A 103 -9.71 10.81 -12.52
N SER A 104 -8.87 11.79 -12.87
CA SER A 104 -7.80 11.63 -13.87
C SER A 104 -6.76 10.60 -13.43
N ASN A 105 -6.26 10.70 -12.19
CA ASN A 105 -5.27 9.78 -11.64
C ASN A 105 -5.81 8.35 -11.54
N VAL A 106 -7.09 8.17 -11.18
CA VAL A 106 -7.74 6.85 -11.19
C VAL A 106 -7.78 6.27 -12.60
N HIS A 107 -8.04 7.09 -13.62
CA HIS A 107 -8.02 6.64 -15.01
C HIS A 107 -6.62 6.18 -15.43
N GLU A 108 -5.57 6.94 -15.11
CA GLU A 108 -4.17 6.59 -15.37
C GLU A 108 -3.75 5.30 -14.65
N ILE A 109 -4.11 5.15 -13.37
CA ILE A 109 -3.84 3.92 -12.60
C ILE A 109 -4.48 2.71 -13.28
N ASN A 110 -5.70 2.84 -13.80
CA ASN A 110 -6.37 1.74 -14.48
C ASN A 110 -5.68 1.38 -15.81
N GLN A 111 -5.25 2.37 -16.59
CA GLN A 111 -4.45 2.13 -17.80
C GLN A 111 -3.14 1.38 -17.47
N LEU A 112 -2.39 1.84 -16.45
CA LEU A 112 -1.14 1.19 -16.02
C LEU A 112 -1.37 -0.23 -15.49
N LYS A 113 -2.53 -0.49 -14.86
CA LYS A 113 -2.92 -1.86 -14.44
C LYS A 113 -3.16 -2.77 -15.63
N GLU A 114 -3.84 -2.29 -16.66
CA GLU A 114 -4.07 -3.04 -17.90
C GLU A 114 -2.74 -3.34 -18.61
N GLU A 115 -1.87 -2.35 -18.75
CA GLU A 115 -0.53 -2.54 -19.32
C GLU A 115 0.31 -3.56 -18.54
N ASN A 116 0.29 -3.50 -17.20
CA ASN A 116 0.96 -4.49 -16.35
C ASN A 116 0.39 -5.90 -16.54
N ALA A 117 -0.93 -6.04 -16.69
CA ALA A 117 -1.55 -7.34 -16.97
C ALA A 117 -1.12 -7.89 -18.34
N HIS A 118 -1.03 -7.02 -19.35
CA HIS A 118 -0.51 -7.38 -20.68
C HIS A 118 0.96 -7.80 -20.63
N LEU A 119 1.81 -7.04 -19.93
CA LEU A 119 3.23 -7.38 -19.75
C LEU A 119 3.42 -8.70 -18.99
N ASN A 120 2.66 -8.92 -17.91
CA ASN A 120 2.69 -10.18 -17.17
C ASN A 120 2.28 -11.37 -18.05
N SER A 121 1.25 -11.21 -18.88
CA SER A 121 0.84 -12.24 -19.83
C SER A 121 1.95 -12.57 -20.84
N ARG A 122 2.66 -11.55 -21.32
CA ARG A 122 3.81 -11.70 -22.22
C ARG A 122 5.01 -12.37 -21.54
N ILE A 123 5.29 -12.05 -20.27
CA ILE A 123 6.34 -12.71 -19.47
C ILE A 123 6.03 -14.19 -19.34
N LEU A 124 4.80 -14.56 -18.96
CA LEU A 124 4.38 -15.97 -18.85
C LEU A 124 4.53 -16.72 -20.18
N GLY A 125 4.16 -16.08 -21.31
CA GLY A 125 4.35 -16.65 -22.63
C GLY A 125 5.83 -16.90 -22.97
N LEU A 126 6.70 -15.93 -22.66
CA LEU A 126 8.14 -16.08 -22.86
C LEU A 126 8.74 -17.18 -21.97
N GLU A 127 8.33 -17.26 -20.71
CA GLU A 127 8.77 -18.32 -19.80
C GLU A 127 8.39 -19.71 -20.31
N ALA A 128 7.19 -19.87 -20.87
CA ALA A 128 6.76 -21.13 -21.49
C ALA A 128 7.66 -21.51 -22.67
N LEU A 129 7.95 -20.56 -23.57
CA LEU A 129 8.85 -20.77 -24.70
C LEU A 129 10.28 -21.13 -24.25
N PHE A 130 10.78 -20.51 -23.17
CA PHE A 130 12.09 -20.86 -22.60
C PHE A 130 12.11 -22.28 -22.00
N ARG A 131 11.01 -22.73 -21.39
CA ARG A 131 10.89 -24.12 -20.91
C ARG A 131 10.88 -25.11 -22.07
N GLU A 132 10.14 -24.81 -23.14
CA GLU A 132 10.07 -25.65 -24.34
C GLU A 132 11.43 -25.79 -25.02
N ARG A 133 12.13 -24.67 -25.29
CA ARG A 133 13.47 -24.69 -25.88
C ARG A 133 14.47 -25.52 -25.06
N ARG A 134 14.42 -25.43 -23.72
CA ARG A 134 15.27 -26.26 -22.85
C ARG A 134 15.01 -27.75 -23.02
N LEU A 135 13.76 -28.15 -23.27
CA LEU A 135 13.40 -29.56 -23.51
C LEU A 135 13.91 -30.03 -24.88
N GLU A 136 13.77 -29.21 -25.92
CA GLU A 136 14.30 -29.48 -27.26
C GLU A 136 15.83 -29.65 -27.25
N ASP A 137 16.55 -28.78 -26.54
CA ASP A 137 18.01 -28.90 -26.35
C ASP A 137 18.41 -30.21 -25.65
N CYS A 138 17.60 -30.66 -24.68
CA CYS A 138 17.80 -31.94 -23.99
C CYS A 138 17.46 -33.16 -24.87
N GLN A 139 16.49 -33.04 -25.77
CA GLN A 139 16.16 -34.08 -26.75
C GLN A 139 17.28 -34.21 -27.79
N THR A 140 17.69 -33.11 -28.41
CA THR A 140 18.76 -33.10 -29.41
C THR A 140 20.10 -33.61 -28.85
N LYS A 141 20.45 -33.28 -27.59
CA LYS A 141 21.63 -33.87 -26.93
C LYS A 141 21.51 -35.39 -26.76
N ARG A 142 20.36 -35.90 -26.33
CA ARG A 142 20.12 -37.34 -26.21
C ARG A 142 20.21 -38.06 -27.55
N GLU A 143 19.61 -37.50 -28.60
CA GLU A 143 19.66 -38.07 -29.96
C GLU A 143 21.09 -38.17 -30.49
N LYS A 144 21.90 -37.12 -30.29
CA LYS A 144 23.33 -37.12 -30.64
C LYS A 144 24.11 -38.17 -29.85
N GLN A 145 23.86 -38.31 -28.55
CA GLN A 145 24.53 -39.33 -27.73
C GLN A 145 24.12 -40.75 -28.15
N THR A 146 22.85 -40.96 -28.49
CA THR A 146 22.31 -42.26 -28.91
C THR A 146 22.88 -42.68 -30.27
N THR A 147 22.97 -41.73 -31.21
CA THR A 147 23.60 -41.97 -32.51
C THR A 147 25.09 -42.23 -32.38
N GLN A 148 25.80 -41.48 -31.53
CA GLN A 148 27.22 -41.70 -31.26
C GLN A 148 27.49 -43.08 -30.65
N MET A 149 26.76 -43.47 -29.59
CA MET A 149 26.88 -44.82 -29.02
C MET A 149 26.57 -45.91 -30.05
N SER A 150 25.54 -45.71 -30.91
CA SER A 150 25.22 -46.67 -31.97
C SER A 150 26.36 -46.84 -32.99
N THR A 151 27.06 -45.76 -33.34
CA THR A 151 28.22 -45.85 -34.25
C THR A 151 29.45 -46.46 -33.59
N GLU A 152 29.69 -46.17 -32.31
CA GLU A 152 30.83 -46.67 -31.54
C GLU A 152 30.69 -48.19 -31.32
N VAL A 153 29.49 -48.64 -30.91
CA VAL A 153 29.15 -50.06 -30.80
C VAL A 153 29.32 -50.77 -32.15
N LYS A 154 28.92 -50.17 -33.28
CA LYS A 154 29.12 -50.78 -34.61
C LYS A 154 30.59 -50.90 -34.98
N LEU A 155 31.43 -49.93 -34.60
CA LEU A 155 32.86 -49.98 -34.88
C LEU A 155 33.55 -51.05 -34.03
N ASP A 156 33.22 -51.13 -32.75
CA ASP A 156 33.74 -52.15 -31.82
C ASP A 156 33.34 -53.57 -32.26
N HIS A 157 32.10 -53.77 -32.73
CA HIS A 157 31.69 -55.06 -33.29
C HIS A 157 32.47 -55.42 -34.55
N VAL A 158 32.84 -54.44 -35.39
CA VAL A 158 33.64 -54.68 -36.60
C VAL A 158 35.09 -55.00 -36.24
N THR A 159 35.69 -54.29 -35.28
CA THR A 159 37.07 -54.54 -34.84
C THR A 159 37.19 -55.89 -34.12
N GLU A 160 36.26 -56.22 -33.21
CA GLU A 160 36.20 -57.52 -32.54
C GLU A 160 35.96 -58.66 -33.55
N LYS A 161 35.04 -58.49 -34.50
CA LYS A 161 34.80 -59.48 -35.56
C LYS A 161 36.06 -59.75 -36.37
N ASN A 162 36.78 -58.71 -36.79
CA ASN A 162 38.02 -58.87 -37.55
C ASN A 162 39.10 -59.57 -36.72
N GLN A 163 39.18 -59.28 -35.41
CA GLN A 163 40.14 -59.93 -34.51
C GLN A 163 39.83 -61.42 -34.30
N VAL A 164 38.55 -61.77 -34.15
CA VAL A 164 38.09 -63.16 -34.03
C VAL A 164 38.32 -63.92 -35.34
N GLU A 165 38.04 -63.31 -36.50
CA GLU A 165 38.34 -63.91 -37.80
C GLU A 165 39.84 -64.24 -37.97
N LEU A 166 40.73 -63.34 -37.51
CA LEU A 166 42.16 -63.57 -37.52
C LEU A 166 42.57 -64.73 -36.59
N GLN A 167 42.00 -64.78 -35.38
CA GLN A 167 42.24 -65.87 -34.42
C GLN A 167 41.72 -67.22 -34.94
N ILE A 168 40.57 -67.24 -35.62
CA ILE A 168 40.02 -68.45 -36.24
C ILE A 168 40.96 -68.92 -37.36
N ALA A 169 41.46 -68.02 -38.20
CA ALA A 169 42.40 -68.38 -39.26
C ALA A 169 43.71 -68.97 -38.71
N ASP A 170 44.24 -68.41 -37.63
CA ASP A 170 45.43 -68.92 -36.94
C ASP A 170 45.17 -70.30 -36.31
N GLN A 171 44.04 -70.48 -35.64
CA GLN A 171 43.64 -71.76 -35.07
C GLN A 171 43.46 -72.82 -36.16
N GLN A 172 42.88 -72.48 -37.30
CA GLN A 172 42.72 -73.40 -38.44
C GLN A 172 44.07 -73.80 -39.06
N ARG A 173 45.05 -72.88 -39.12
CA ARG A 173 46.41 -73.17 -39.56
C ARG A 173 47.11 -74.15 -38.62
N MET A 174 47.07 -73.86 -37.33
CA MET A 174 47.62 -74.72 -36.27
C MET A 174 46.94 -76.10 -36.27
N MET A 175 45.62 -76.17 -36.47
CA MET A 175 44.89 -77.43 -36.59
C MET A 175 45.34 -78.24 -37.81
N LYS A 176 45.52 -77.62 -38.99
CA LYS A 176 46.05 -78.31 -40.17
C LYS A 176 47.46 -78.86 -39.95
N GLU A 177 48.33 -78.09 -39.29
CA GLU A 177 49.69 -78.52 -38.95
C GLU A 177 49.66 -79.70 -37.96
N ILE A 178 48.80 -79.64 -36.93
CA ILE A 178 48.59 -80.73 -35.97
C ILE A 178 47.97 -81.96 -36.65
N GLU A 179 47.00 -81.80 -37.54
CA GLU A 179 46.39 -82.90 -38.29
C GLU A 179 47.41 -83.55 -39.22
N GLU A 180 48.27 -82.78 -39.88
CA GLU A 180 49.32 -83.32 -40.74
C GLU A 180 50.39 -84.05 -39.91
N HIS A 181 50.77 -83.50 -38.76
CA HIS A 181 51.64 -84.17 -37.79
C HIS A 181 51.00 -85.46 -37.26
N THR A 182 49.72 -85.42 -36.91
CA THR A 182 48.96 -86.57 -36.42
C THR A 182 48.82 -87.63 -37.51
N ARG A 183 48.57 -87.25 -38.75
CA ARG A 183 48.50 -88.15 -39.92
C ARG A 183 49.82 -88.86 -40.17
N LYS A 184 50.94 -88.11 -40.15
CA LYS A 184 52.31 -88.66 -40.23
C LYS A 184 52.68 -89.57 -39.05
N THR A 185 52.09 -89.33 -37.87
CA THR A 185 52.30 -90.15 -36.67
C THR A 185 51.41 -91.40 -36.68
N MET A 186 50.16 -91.28 -37.15
CA MET A 186 49.20 -92.38 -37.33
C MET A 186 49.64 -93.36 -38.42
N GLU A 187 50.27 -92.88 -39.50
CA GLU A 187 50.93 -93.72 -40.51
C GLU A 187 52.13 -94.50 -39.95
N ARG A 188 52.82 -93.95 -38.93
CA ARG A 188 54.02 -94.57 -38.34
C ARG A 188 53.74 -95.54 -37.20
N ASN A 189 52.61 -95.47 -36.50
CA ASN A 189 52.30 -96.40 -35.39
C ASN A 189 50.80 -96.43 -35.01
N PRO A 190 50.00 -97.41 -35.49
CA PRO A 190 48.55 -97.47 -35.25
C PRO A 190 48.14 -97.92 -33.83
N LYS A 191 49.09 -98.14 -32.90
CA LYS A 191 48.80 -98.69 -31.55
C LYS A 191 48.63 -97.65 -30.43
N LEU A 192 48.73 -96.34 -30.71
CA LEU A 192 48.71 -95.29 -29.67
C LEU A 192 47.34 -94.65 -29.37
N ILE A 193 46.25 -95.13 -29.98
CA ILE A 193 44.92 -94.49 -29.88
C ILE A 193 44.28 -94.65 -28.49
N LYS A 194 44.74 -95.57 -27.64
CA LYS A 194 44.16 -95.82 -26.32
C LYS A 194 44.76 -95.03 -25.14
N GLN A 195 45.83 -94.24 -25.32
CA GLN A 195 46.52 -93.57 -24.21
C GLN A 195 46.21 -92.07 -24.05
N LEU A 196 45.52 -91.43 -24.99
CA LEU A 196 45.31 -89.97 -24.97
C LEU A 196 44.03 -89.53 -24.24
N SER A 197 43.24 -90.46 -23.70
CA SER A 197 42.03 -90.13 -22.90
C SER A 197 42.35 -89.69 -21.46
N ALA A 198 43.61 -89.74 -21.04
CA ALA A 198 44.03 -89.40 -19.68
C ALA A 198 45.14 -88.34 -19.70
N GLY A 199 44.77 -87.05 -19.69
CA GLY A 199 45.78 -85.98 -19.69
C GLY A 199 45.28 -84.65 -19.16
N ASN A 200 45.93 -84.16 -18.11
CA ASN A 200 45.69 -82.95 -17.29
C ASN A 200 45.39 -81.61 -18.03
N LYS A 201 45.51 -81.53 -19.36
CA LYS A 201 45.23 -80.33 -20.16
C LYS A 201 43.75 -79.98 -20.24
N LEU A 202 42.86 -80.98 -20.27
CA LEU A 202 41.41 -80.75 -20.37
C LEU A 202 40.89 -80.10 -19.08
N ASN A 203 41.33 -80.60 -17.92
CA ASN A 203 41.05 -80.03 -16.60
C ASN A 203 41.57 -78.59 -16.43
N TYR A 204 42.67 -78.22 -17.10
CA TYR A 204 43.24 -76.87 -17.04
C TYR A 204 42.38 -75.84 -17.80
N ILE A 205 41.87 -76.22 -18.97
CA ILE A 205 40.98 -75.37 -19.78
C ILE A 205 39.64 -75.18 -19.06
N GLU A 206 39.10 -76.27 -18.50
CA GLU A 206 37.86 -76.25 -17.73
C GLU A 206 37.96 -75.32 -16.50
N ARG A 207 39.07 -75.35 -15.76
CA ARG A 207 39.32 -74.39 -14.67
C ARG A 207 39.40 -72.94 -15.15
N LYS A 208 40.06 -72.66 -16.28
CA LYS A 208 40.14 -71.28 -16.81
C LYS A 208 38.77 -70.76 -17.22
N MET A 209 37.95 -71.59 -17.85
CA MET A 209 36.58 -71.24 -18.19
C MET A 209 35.72 -71.03 -16.94
N GLY A 210 35.87 -71.87 -15.92
CA GLY A 210 35.19 -71.72 -14.63
C GLY A 210 35.54 -70.41 -13.92
N ASN A 211 36.83 -70.08 -13.82
CA ASN A 211 37.30 -68.84 -13.19
C ASN A 211 36.78 -67.60 -13.93
N LEU A 212 36.81 -67.61 -15.26
CA LEU A 212 36.32 -66.49 -16.06
C LEU A 212 34.81 -66.28 -15.87
N ALA A 213 34.02 -67.35 -15.91
CA ALA A 213 32.59 -67.29 -15.66
C ALA A 213 32.29 -66.77 -14.24
N GLN A 214 33.05 -67.22 -13.24
CA GLN A 214 32.88 -66.77 -11.87
C GLN A 214 33.18 -65.27 -11.67
N GLU A 215 34.21 -64.73 -12.32
CA GLU A 215 34.49 -63.29 -12.31
C GLU A 215 33.36 -62.46 -12.95
N PHE A 216 32.75 -62.96 -14.02
CA PHE A 216 31.59 -62.31 -14.64
C PHE A 216 30.38 -62.28 -13.70
N TYR A 217 30.05 -63.41 -13.07
CA TYR A 217 28.96 -63.47 -12.10
C TYR A 217 29.21 -62.60 -10.88
N GLN A 218 30.44 -62.56 -10.37
CA GLN A 218 30.80 -61.70 -9.24
C GLN A 218 30.60 -60.21 -9.56
N LYS A 219 31.00 -59.75 -10.75
CA LYS A 219 30.77 -58.37 -11.20
C LYS A 219 29.29 -58.04 -11.35
N LEU A 220 28.49 -58.98 -11.84
CA LEU A 220 27.04 -58.80 -11.96
C LEU A 220 26.38 -58.67 -10.58
N ASP A 221 26.74 -59.55 -9.65
CA ASP A 221 26.23 -59.50 -8.27
C ASP A 221 26.61 -58.19 -7.56
N ASP A 222 27.84 -57.72 -7.74
CA ASP A 222 28.29 -56.44 -7.19
C ASP A 222 27.50 -55.26 -7.76
N ASN A 223 27.22 -55.27 -9.08
CA ASN A 223 26.41 -54.25 -9.73
C ASN A 223 24.95 -54.28 -9.25
N ILE A 224 24.35 -55.47 -9.13
CA ILE A 224 22.99 -55.65 -8.61
C ILE A 224 22.92 -55.11 -7.18
N ARG A 225 23.88 -55.49 -6.33
CA ARG A 225 23.96 -55.01 -4.94
C ARG A 225 24.11 -53.50 -4.85
N LEU A 226 24.96 -52.90 -5.68
CA LEU A 226 25.12 -51.44 -5.74
C LEU A 226 23.82 -50.75 -6.17
N LEU A 227 23.09 -51.33 -7.14
CA LEU A 227 21.80 -50.80 -7.59
C LEU A 227 20.77 -50.83 -6.46
N CYS A 228 20.66 -51.95 -5.75
CA CYS A 228 19.76 -52.09 -4.59
C CYS A 228 20.07 -51.07 -3.50
N LEU A 229 21.35 -50.84 -3.18
CA LEU A 229 21.77 -49.82 -2.21
C LEU A 229 21.39 -48.41 -2.66
N ARG A 230 21.59 -48.08 -3.95
CA ARG A 230 21.19 -46.78 -4.51
C ARG A 230 19.68 -46.55 -4.44
N ILE A 231 18.89 -47.58 -4.74
CA ILE A 231 17.42 -47.54 -4.65
C ILE A 231 17.01 -47.28 -3.20
N ALA A 232 17.54 -48.05 -2.24
CA ALA A 232 17.19 -47.89 -0.82
C ALA A 232 17.52 -46.48 -0.29
N VAL A 233 18.67 -45.90 -0.68
CA VAL A 233 19.03 -44.53 -0.29
C VAL A 233 18.09 -43.50 -0.92
N ALA A 234 17.72 -43.69 -2.20
CA ALA A 234 16.78 -42.79 -2.87
C ALA A 234 15.39 -42.85 -2.22
N GLU A 235 14.88 -44.04 -1.93
CA GLU A 235 13.60 -44.26 -1.24
C GLU A 235 13.58 -43.61 0.14
N LYS A 236 14.65 -43.79 0.93
CA LYS A 236 14.80 -43.15 2.24
C LYS A 236 14.73 -41.61 2.12
N LYS A 237 15.48 -41.02 1.19
CA LYS A 237 15.45 -39.57 0.94
C LYS A 237 14.06 -39.09 0.50
N HIS A 238 13.37 -39.86 -0.35
CA HIS A 238 12.01 -39.53 -0.76
C HIS A 238 11.03 -39.55 0.40
N TYR A 239 11.14 -40.55 1.28
CA TYR A 239 10.32 -40.66 2.48
C TYR A 239 10.57 -39.49 3.44
N GLU A 240 11.84 -39.17 3.72
CA GLU A 240 12.23 -38.03 4.57
C GLU A 240 11.72 -36.70 3.98
N ASN A 241 11.88 -36.47 2.68
CA ASN A 241 11.36 -35.27 2.03
C ASN A 241 9.83 -35.19 2.15
N LYS A 242 9.12 -36.29 1.90
CA LYS A 242 7.65 -36.35 2.00
C LYS A 242 7.18 -36.02 3.42
N GLU A 243 7.82 -36.58 4.44
CA GLU A 243 7.50 -36.32 5.83
C GLU A 243 7.81 -34.86 6.23
N ASN A 244 8.94 -34.32 5.78
CA ASN A 244 9.29 -32.92 6.01
C ASN A 244 8.26 -31.96 5.40
N TYR A 245 7.80 -32.21 4.16
CA TYR A 245 6.75 -31.41 3.54
C TYR A 245 5.44 -31.46 4.33
N LYS A 246 5.07 -32.63 4.85
CA LYS A 246 3.89 -32.81 5.68
C LYS A 246 4.00 -32.00 6.98
N ASN A 247 5.13 -32.11 7.69
CA ASN A 247 5.37 -31.38 8.94
C ASN A 247 5.38 -29.86 8.74
N ILE A 248 6.02 -29.36 7.67
CA ILE A 248 6.03 -27.93 7.34
C ILE A 248 4.60 -27.44 7.05
N LYS A 249 3.83 -28.21 6.28
CA LYS A 249 2.44 -27.88 5.95
C LYS A 249 1.58 -27.78 7.22
N GLU A 250 1.66 -28.78 8.11
CA GLU A 250 0.92 -28.79 9.38
C GLU A 250 1.32 -27.63 10.29
N SER A 251 2.61 -27.30 10.37
CA SER A 251 3.10 -26.14 11.14
C SER A 251 2.54 -24.82 10.61
N LEU A 252 2.51 -24.63 9.28
CA LEU A 252 1.96 -23.42 8.67
C LEU A 252 0.44 -23.32 8.85
N GLU A 253 -0.28 -24.44 8.79
CA GLU A 253 -1.72 -24.48 9.05
C GLU A 253 -2.04 -24.09 10.50
N GLN A 254 -1.24 -24.57 11.45
CA GLN A 254 -1.37 -24.21 12.87
C GLN A 254 -1.05 -22.73 13.12
N GLU A 255 0.04 -22.21 12.56
CA GLU A 255 0.39 -20.79 12.67
C GLU A 255 -0.71 -19.89 12.08
N ASN A 256 -1.27 -20.26 10.93
CA ASN A 256 -2.40 -19.54 10.34
C ASN A 256 -3.65 -19.56 11.23
N LYS A 257 -3.91 -20.67 11.93
CA LYS A 257 -5.03 -20.77 12.87
C LYS A 257 -4.82 -19.85 14.07
N GLU A 258 -3.61 -19.79 14.61
CA GLU A 258 -3.24 -18.89 15.72
C GLU A 258 -3.31 -17.41 15.31
N LEU A 259 -2.83 -17.07 14.11
CA LEU A 259 -2.94 -15.71 13.58
C LEU A 259 -4.40 -15.28 13.41
N LYS A 260 -5.27 -16.18 12.90
CA LYS A 260 -6.71 -15.93 12.83
C LYS A 260 -7.32 -15.70 14.20
N GLN A 261 -6.94 -16.48 15.21
CA GLN A 261 -7.45 -16.28 16.58
C GLN A 261 -6.97 -14.94 17.17
N LYS A 262 -5.69 -14.58 17.00
CA LYS A 262 -5.16 -13.29 17.45
C LYS A 262 -5.86 -12.11 16.77
N LEU A 263 -6.19 -12.24 15.49
CA LEU A 263 -6.91 -11.23 14.74
C LEU A 263 -8.33 -11.03 15.30
N VAL A 264 -9.08 -12.10 15.54
CA VAL A 264 -10.40 -12.03 16.19
C VAL A 264 -10.31 -11.39 17.58
N THR A 265 -9.31 -11.76 18.39
CA THR A 265 -9.12 -11.14 19.71
C THR A 265 -8.88 -9.63 19.58
N CYS A 266 -8.00 -9.21 18.68
CA CYS A 266 -7.71 -7.79 18.43
C CYS A 266 -8.95 -7.03 17.94
N GLU A 267 -9.73 -7.62 17.03
CA GLU A 267 -11.01 -7.05 16.57
C GLU A 267 -11.98 -6.84 17.74
N THR A 268 -12.13 -7.84 18.62
CA THR A 268 -13.03 -7.70 19.79
C THR A 268 -12.55 -6.65 20.79
N GLU A 269 -11.24 -6.46 20.94
CA GLU A 269 -10.67 -5.40 21.77
C GLU A 269 -10.95 -4.02 21.19
N LEU A 270 -10.82 -3.86 19.87
CA LEU A 270 -11.16 -2.62 19.16
C LEU A 270 -12.64 -2.30 19.28
N THR A 271 -13.53 -3.28 19.09
CA THR A 271 -14.98 -3.07 19.26
C THR A 271 -15.31 -2.60 20.67
N LYS A 272 -14.71 -3.21 21.71
CA LYS A 272 -14.90 -2.77 23.10
C LYS A 272 -14.43 -1.34 23.33
N LEU A 273 -13.31 -0.92 22.71
CA LEU A 273 -12.82 0.45 22.80
C LEU A 273 -13.77 1.44 22.12
N ILE A 274 -14.34 1.06 20.97
CA ILE A 274 -15.35 1.87 20.26
C ILE A 274 -16.60 2.00 21.12
N ASP A 275 -17.16 0.90 21.63
CA ASP A 275 -18.34 0.91 22.51
C ASP A 275 -18.11 1.75 23.77
N ASN A 276 -16.92 1.68 24.36
CA ASN A 276 -16.55 2.48 25.53
C ASN A 276 -16.41 3.97 25.19
N ALA A 277 -15.97 4.32 23.98
CA ALA A 277 -15.91 5.69 23.51
C ALA A 277 -17.30 6.25 23.21
N GLU A 278 -18.21 5.44 22.67
CA GLU A 278 -19.61 5.81 22.41
C GLU A 278 -20.39 6.01 23.73
N LYS A 279 -20.24 5.12 24.70
CA LYS A 279 -20.82 5.29 26.05
C LYS A 279 -20.31 6.53 26.78
N LYS A 280 -19.07 6.97 26.51
CA LYS A 280 -18.57 8.25 27.03
C LYS A 280 -19.27 9.44 26.38
N ARG A 281 -19.65 9.35 25.10
CA ARG A 281 -20.40 10.42 24.41
C ARG A 281 -21.86 10.52 24.88
N GLU A 282 -22.50 9.41 25.24
CA GLU A 282 -23.88 9.41 25.78
C GLU A 282 -23.97 9.93 27.22
N ASN A 283 -22.91 9.79 28.04
CA ASN A 283 -22.92 10.25 29.44
C ASN A 283 -22.64 11.76 29.61
N ASP A 284 -22.21 12.46 28.55
CA ASP A 284 -21.89 13.89 28.60
C ASP A 284 -23.12 14.79 28.32
N GLU A 285 -24.32 14.24 28.15
CA GLU A 285 -25.54 15.02 27.86
C GLU A 285 -26.28 15.55 29.12
N VAL A 286 -25.75 15.32 30.33
CA VAL A 286 -26.37 15.85 31.56
C VAL A 286 -25.36 16.44 32.55
N SER A 287 -25.48 17.75 32.75
CA SER A 287 -25.15 18.57 33.93
C SER A 287 -24.05 19.63 33.76
N ASN A 288 -24.37 20.83 34.28
CA ASN A 288 -23.55 22.05 34.39
C ASN A 288 -22.13 21.82 34.97
N SER A 289 -21.22 21.30 34.16
CA SER A 289 -19.77 21.30 34.39
C SER A 289 -18.95 21.68 33.15
N GLU A 290 -19.63 22.03 32.05
CA GLU A 290 -19.03 22.25 30.74
C GLU A 290 -17.96 23.35 30.72
N GLU A 291 -18.15 24.47 31.43
CA GLU A 291 -17.19 25.59 31.37
C GLU A 291 -15.86 25.26 32.06
N GLU A 292 -15.91 24.57 33.20
CA GLU A 292 -14.70 24.19 33.93
C GLU A 292 -13.94 23.05 33.23
N GLN A 293 -14.68 22.14 32.57
CA GLN A 293 -14.10 21.12 31.71
C GLN A 293 -13.54 21.71 30.40
N LYS A 294 -14.25 22.65 29.75
CA LYS A 294 -13.76 23.40 28.58
C LYS A 294 -12.46 24.16 28.93
N LEU A 295 -12.35 24.77 30.10
CA LEU A 295 -11.14 25.45 30.54
C LEU A 295 -9.96 24.48 30.82
N LYS A 296 -10.23 23.30 31.38
CA LYS A 296 -9.22 22.24 31.57
C LYS A 296 -8.75 21.67 30.22
N LEU A 297 -9.68 21.45 29.29
CA LEU A 297 -9.39 21.01 27.94
C LEU A 297 -8.59 22.07 27.16
N LEU A 298 -8.94 23.35 27.25
CA LEU A 298 -8.21 24.44 26.59
C LEU A 298 -6.74 24.52 27.06
N LYS A 299 -6.52 24.35 28.37
CA LYS A 299 -5.16 24.29 28.94
C LYS A 299 -4.39 23.06 28.45
N ALA A 300 -5.05 21.90 28.35
CA ALA A 300 -4.42 20.68 27.82
C ALA A 300 -4.08 20.82 26.33
N VAL A 301 -4.97 21.42 25.53
CA VAL A 301 -4.75 21.69 24.09
C VAL A 301 -3.55 22.62 23.91
N SER A 302 -3.45 23.71 24.68
CA SER A 302 -2.29 24.62 24.60
C SER A 302 -0.95 23.93 24.93
N VAL A 303 -0.95 22.98 25.88
CA VAL A 303 0.25 22.18 26.18
C VAL A 303 0.58 21.20 25.05
N LEU A 304 -0.43 20.60 24.44
CA LEU A 304 -0.26 19.70 23.30
C LEU A 304 0.23 20.44 22.06
N GLU A 305 -0.30 21.63 21.76
CA GLU A 305 0.15 22.48 20.66
C GLU A 305 1.64 22.80 20.75
N LYS A 306 2.13 23.15 21.96
CA LYS A 306 3.56 23.40 22.19
C LYS A 306 4.41 22.15 21.93
N LYS A 307 3.98 20.99 22.43
CA LYS A 307 4.67 19.71 22.21
C LYS A 307 4.66 19.30 20.73
N VAL A 308 3.56 19.54 20.02
CA VAL A 308 3.47 19.30 18.57
C VAL A 308 4.46 20.19 17.83
N GLY A 309 4.54 21.48 18.17
CA GLY A 309 5.54 22.39 17.58
C GLY A 309 6.99 21.96 17.83
N GLU A 310 7.31 21.46 19.02
CA GLU A 310 8.64 20.89 19.33
C GLU A 310 8.93 19.63 18.50
N LEU A 311 7.96 18.73 18.40
CA LEU A 311 8.09 17.51 17.60
C LEU A 311 8.23 17.81 16.10
N GLU A 312 7.50 18.77 15.57
CA GLU A 312 7.63 19.24 14.19
C GLU A 312 9.03 19.79 13.91
N LYS A 313 9.61 20.55 14.86
CA LYS A 313 10.98 21.05 14.73
C LYS A 313 11.99 19.91 14.71
N ILE A 314 11.88 18.94 15.63
CA ILE A 314 12.73 17.75 15.66
C ILE A 314 12.59 16.95 14.37
N ASN A 315 11.37 16.83 13.81
CA ASN A 315 11.16 16.10 12.57
C ASN A 315 11.84 16.80 11.39
N LYS A 316 11.70 18.13 11.27
CA LYS A 316 12.41 18.91 10.23
C LYS A 316 13.92 18.78 10.33
N GLU A 317 14.48 18.78 11.55
CA GLU A 317 15.92 18.56 11.76
C GLU A 317 16.32 17.13 11.35
N LYS A 318 15.54 16.11 11.72
CA LYS A 318 15.79 14.71 11.31
C LYS A 318 15.72 14.54 9.78
N ASP A 319 14.72 15.12 9.13
CA ASP A 319 14.57 15.07 7.68
C ASP A 319 15.78 15.72 6.99
N ALA A 320 16.27 16.86 7.50
CA ALA A 320 17.49 17.50 6.99
C ALA A 320 18.74 16.61 7.15
N THR A 321 18.91 15.94 8.30
CA THR A 321 20.05 15.02 8.51
C THR A 321 19.97 13.74 7.67
N LEU A 322 18.75 13.28 7.36
CA LEU A 322 18.55 12.15 6.46
C LEU A 322 18.94 12.52 5.03
N LEU A 323 18.49 13.68 4.56
CA LEU A 323 18.85 14.19 3.24
C LEU A 323 20.37 14.34 3.07
N SER A 324 21.08 14.88 4.06
CA SER A 324 22.54 15.01 4.00
C SER A 324 23.23 13.63 3.92
N ARG A 325 22.76 12.67 4.72
CA ARG A 325 23.31 11.30 4.71
C ARG A 325 22.99 10.56 3.41
N GLU A 326 21.86 10.82 2.79
CA GLU A 326 21.54 10.31 1.45
C GLU A 326 22.48 10.89 0.39
N GLU A 327 22.79 12.18 0.46
CA GLU A 327 23.76 12.84 -0.41
C GLU A 327 25.14 12.17 -0.31
N GLU A 328 25.61 11.90 0.92
CA GLU A 328 26.87 11.18 1.18
C GLU A 328 26.85 9.76 0.59
N LYS A 329 25.75 9.01 0.76
CA LYS A 329 25.60 7.69 0.15
C LYS A 329 25.61 7.76 -1.38
N ARG A 330 24.92 8.74 -1.97
CA ARG A 330 24.93 8.96 -3.42
C ARG A 330 26.35 9.23 -3.92
N GLU A 331 27.11 10.07 -3.21
CA GLU A 331 28.49 10.39 -3.57
C GLU A 331 29.44 9.19 -3.41
N ALA A 332 29.32 8.41 -2.33
CA ALA A 332 30.11 7.19 -2.16
C ALA A 332 29.87 6.18 -3.29
N ILE A 333 28.62 6.04 -3.76
CA ILE A 333 28.29 5.20 -4.92
C ILE A 333 28.95 5.75 -6.19
N ARG A 334 28.91 7.07 -6.45
CA ARG A 334 29.60 7.68 -7.60
C ARG A 334 31.09 7.38 -7.60
N GLN A 335 31.74 7.54 -6.44
CA GLN A 335 33.17 7.28 -6.30
C GLN A 335 33.53 5.81 -6.55
N LEU A 336 32.71 4.88 -6.05
CA LEU A 336 32.89 3.45 -6.32
C LEU A 336 32.72 3.12 -7.81
N CYS A 337 31.73 3.70 -8.49
CA CYS A 337 31.54 3.52 -9.93
C CYS A 337 32.78 3.97 -10.72
N LEU A 338 33.31 5.17 -10.42
CA LEU A 338 34.53 5.68 -11.05
C LEU A 338 35.74 4.75 -10.84
N LEU A 339 35.88 4.20 -9.63
CA LEU A 339 36.97 3.28 -9.32
C LEU A 339 36.82 1.95 -10.07
N ILE A 340 35.61 1.41 -10.16
CA ILE A 340 35.31 0.20 -10.93
C ILE A 340 35.63 0.43 -12.42
N ASP A 341 35.22 1.56 -12.99
CA ASP A 341 35.48 1.88 -14.39
C ASP A 341 36.98 2.06 -14.68
N TYR A 342 37.73 2.67 -13.76
CA TYR A 342 39.18 2.77 -13.85
C TYR A 342 39.84 1.39 -13.89
N HIS A 343 39.47 0.51 -12.94
CA HIS A 343 40.03 -0.85 -12.90
C HIS A 343 39.63 -1.67 -14.12
N ARG A 344 38.39 -1.55 -14.59
CA ARG A 344 37.91 -2.22 -15.79
C ARG A 344 38.72 -1.83 -17.02
N THR A 345 38.94 -0.52 -17.23
CA THR A 345 39.74 0.01 -18.33
C THR A 345 41.17 -0.50 -18.29
N ASN A 346 41.79 -0.50 -17.10
CA ASN A 346 43.16 -0.99 -16.94
C ASN A 346 43.27 -2.51 -17.17
N CYS A 347 42.29 -3.29 -16.70
CA CYS A 347 42.21 -4.73 -16.97
C CYS A 347 42.04 -5.02 -18.46
N ASP A 348 41.20 -4.28 -19.17
CA ASP A 348 41.00 -4.43 -20.61
C ASP A 348 42.29 -4.10 -21.38
N TYR A 349 42.99 -3.03 -21.01
CA TYR A 349 44.30 -2.68 -21.59
C TYR A 349 45.37 -3.77 -21.37
N LEU A 350 45.49 -4.29 -20.14
CA LEU A 350 46.42 -5.37 -19.83
C LEU A 350 46.07 -6.65 -20.61
N LYS A 351 44.78 -6.96 -20.74
CA LYS A 351 44.29 -8.12 -21.49
C LYS A 351 44.61 -8.00 -22.98
N GLU A 352 44.52 -6.81 -23.55
CA GLU A 352 44.91 -6.51 -24.93
C GLU A 352 46.41 -6.72 -25.15
N LEU A 353 47.26 -6.16 -24.27
CA LEU A 353 48.71 -6.36 -24.32
C LEU A 353 49.12 -7.84 -24.24
N VAL A 354 48.50 -8.60 -23.33
CA VAL A 354 48.73 -10.05 -23.20
C VAL A 354 48.29 -10.79 -24.45
N SER A 355 47.16 -10.40 -25.05
CA SER A 355 46.66 -10.99 -26.29
C SER A 355 47.64 -10.76 -27.44
N GLU A 356 48.18 -9.54 -27.59
CA GLU A 356 49.21 -9.23 -28.58
C GLU A 356 50.49 -10.04 -28.39
N LEU A 357 51.01 -10.10 -27.15
CA LEU A 357 52.20 -10.88 -26.81
C LEU A 357 52.01 -12.36 -27.16
N THR A 358 50.84 -12.92 -26.83
CA THR A 358 50.50 -14.32 -27.14
C THR A 358 50.48 -14.57 -28.64
N VAL A 359 49.92 -13.65 -29.44
CA VAL A 359 49.94 -13.74 -30.91
C VAL A 359 51.37 -13.63 -31.46
N ARG A 360 52.20 -12.74 -30.93
CA ARG A 360 53.61 -12.59 -31.36
C ARG A 360 54.44 -13.84 -31.04
N ILE A 361 54.23 -14.48 -29.88
CA ILE A 361 54.89 -15.73 -29.51
C ILE A 361 54.45 -16.86 -30.45
N LYS A 362 53.15 -17.00 -30.72
CA LYS A 362 52.62 -18.00 -31.67
C LYS A 362 53.11 -17.82 -33.11
N LYS A 363 53.57 -16.62 -33.51
CA LYS A 363 54.16 -16.36 -34.83
C LYS A 363 55.66 -16.64 -34.91
N LYS A 364 56.34 -16.85 -33.78
CA LYS A 364 57.79 -17.10 -33.70
C LYS A 364 58.16 -18.58 -33.49
N ILE A 365 57.18 -19.41 -33.13
CA ILE A 365 57.25 -20.89 -33.11
C ILE A 365 56.67 -21.36 -34.44
#